data_AF-A0A510IVZ7-F1
#
_entry.id   AF-A0A510IVZ7-F1
#
_cell.length_a   1.000
_cell.length_b   1.000
_cell.length_c   1.000
_cell.angle_alpha   90.00
_cell.angle_beta   90.00
_cell.angle_gamma   90.00
#
_symmetry.space_group_name_H-M   'P 1'
#
loop_
_entity.id
_entity.type
_entity.pdbx_description
1 polymer ?
#
loop_
_entity_poly.entity_id
_entity_poly.type
_entity_poly.pdbx_seq_one_letter_code
_entity_poly.pdbx_strand_id
1 'polypeptide(L)'
;MPTLAAAGGNPDIKEQLKEGVELEGRQYRNYVDGYNMMDYFTGKAKLSPRKEFIYVNDDGQIVAMRYEPWKAIFLENRGKGFEVWREPFTELRVPLLFNLRQDPFEKAQHNSNTYNDWFIDRAFVLVPMQQLAAKFLQTMKEYPPSQVPGSFNLEKVQKQLEAGATGSN
;
A
#
# COMPACT_ATOMS: atom_id res chain seq x y z
N MET A 1 -7.13 -13.90 2.35
CA MET A 1 -6.84 -14.95 3.34
C MET A 1 -7.82 -14.93 4.52
N PRO A 2 -7.98 -13.86 5.34
CA PRO A 2 -8.78 -13.95 6.58
C PRO A 2 -10.23 -14.44 6.40
N THR A 3 -10.91 -14.00 5.33
CA THR A 3 -12.25 -14.47 5.00
C THR A 3 -12.32 -15.98 4.73
N LEU A 4 -11.34 -16.55 4.02
CA LEU A 4 -11.33 -17.98 3.68
C LEU A 4 -10.99 -18.83 4.91
N ALA A 5 -10.08 -18.35 5.75
CA ALA A 5 -9.79 -19.00 7.03
C ALA A 5 -11.02 -19.00 7.96
N ALA A 6 -11.74 -17.89 8.03
CA ALA A 6 -13.00 -17.81 8.77
C ALA A 6 -14.05 -18.80 8.23
N ALA A 7 -14.20 -18.90 6.90
CA ALA A 7 -15.06 -19.90 6.28
C ALA A 7 -14.62 -21.34 6.55
N GLY A 8 -13.31 -21.58 6.66
CA GLY A 8 -12.70 -22.85 7.05
C GLY A 8 -12.72 -23.15 8.55
N GLY A 9 -13.37 -22.31 9.37
CA GLY A 9 -13.56 -22.53 10.80
C GLY A 9 -12.58 -21.81 11.74
N ASN A 10 -11.66 -20.99 11.22
CA ASN A 10 -10.72 -20.21 12.02
C ASN A 10 -10.87 -18.70 11.76
N PRO A 11 -11.85 -18.03 12.40
CA PRO A 11 -12.08 -16.59 12.21
C PRO A 11 -10.97 -15.70 12.80
N ASP A 12 -10.21 -16.21 13.77
CA ASP A 12 -9.21 -15.46 14.55
C ASP A 12 -7.77 -15.69 14.04
N ILE A 13 -7.62 -16.24 12.83
CA ILE A 13 -6.31 -16.56 12.24
C ILE A 13 -5.39 -15.33 12.14
N LYS A 14 -5.96 -14.13 12.01
CA LYS A 14 -5.19 -12.90 11.85
C LYS A 14 -4.47 -12.55 13.14
N GLU A 15 -5.15 -12.69 14.27
CA GLU A 15 -4.65 -12.47 15.61
C GLU A 15 -3.62 -13.55 15.97
N GLN A 16 -3.91 -14.82 15.65
CA GLN A 16 -2.98 -15.94 15.83
C GLN A 16 -1.67 -15.73 15.05
N LEU A 17 -1.75 -15.33 13.77
CA LEU A 17 -0.55 -15.03 12.96
C LEU A 17 0.24 -13.82 13.49
N LYS A 18 -0.46 -12.83 14.07
CA LYS A 18 0.18 -11.66 14.66
C LYS A 18 1.00 -12.04 15.91
N GLU A 19 0.43 -12.84 16.79
CA GLU A 19 1.05 -13.29 18.05
C GLU A 19 2.13 -14.36 17.80
N GLY A 20 1.95 -15.17 16.76
CA GLY A 20 2.79 -16.32 16.44
C GLY A 20 2.00 -17.61 16.62
N VAL A 21 1.93 -18.44 15.58
CA VAL A 21 1.16 -19.68 15.58
C VAL A 21 1.89 -20.78 14.82
N GLU A 22 1.79 -22.01 15.32
CA GLU A 22 2.24 -23.19 14.61
C GLU A 22 1.11 -23.73 13.73
N LEU A 23 1.37 -23.82 12.42
CA LEU A 23 0.44 -24.38 11.44
C LEU A 23 1.19 -25.44 10.64
N GLU A 24 0.63 -26.65 10.54
CA GLU A 24 1.20 -27.75 9.76
C GLU A 24 2.69 -28.04 10.09
N GLY A 25 3.06 -27.94 11.38
CA GLY A 25 4.43 -28.19 11.85
C GLY A 25 5.43 -27.07 11.55
N ARG A 26 4.96 -25.88 11.15
CA ARG A 26 5.79 -24.70 10.89
C ARG A 26 5.32 -23.51 11.72
N GLN A 27 6.29 -22.75 12.24
CA GLN A 27 6.01 -21.52 12.98
C GLN A 27 5.80 -20.36 12.02
N TYR A 28 4.71 -19.63 12.21
CA TYR A 28 4.37 -18.42 11.46
C TYR A 28 4.21 -17.23 12.39
N ARG A 29 4.78 -16.09 12.00
CA ARG A 29 4.55 -14.80 12.66
C ARG A 29 4.49 -13.71 11.59
N ASN A 30 3.28 -13.32 11.22
CA ASN A 30 3.01 -12.45 10.08
C ASN A 30 1.94 -11.41 10.43
N TYR A 31 2.14 -10.19 9.96
CA TYR A 31 1.10 -9.18 9.96
C TYR A 31 0.23 -9.34 8.72
N VAL A 32 -1.09 -9.47 8.90
CA VAL A 32 -2.03 -9.67 7.78
C VAL A 32 -2.92 -8.45 7.62
N ASP A 33 -2.75 -7.70 6.53
CA ASP A 33 -3.54 -6.49 6.20
C ASP A 33 -4.95 -6.79 5.65
N GLY A 34 -5.29 -8.07 5.52
CA GLY A 34 -6.63 -8.51 5.15
C GLY A 34 -7.66 -8.27 6.26
N TYR A 35 -8.93 -8.24 5.88
CA TYR A 35 -10.07 -8.25 6.80
C TYR A 35 -10.91 -9.49 6.52
N ASN A 36 -11.58 -10.00 7.55
CA ASN A 36 -12.63 -10.98 7.37
C ASN A 36 -13.87 -10.29 6.80
N MET A 37 -14.27 -10.68 5.58
CA MET A 37 -15.38 -10.07 4.83
C MET A 37 -16.69 -10.86 4.95
N MET A 38 -16.75 -11.93 5.77
CA MET A 38 -17.90 -12.84 5.80
C MET A 38 -19.22 -12.13 6.11
N ASP A 39 -19.25 -11.23 7.09
CA ASP A 39 -20.47 -10.49 7.43
C ASP A 39 -20.93 -9.58 6.29
N TYR A 40 -19.99 -8.98 5.56
CA TYR A 40 -20.30 -8.16 4.39
C TYR A 40 -20.85 -9.02 3.23
N PHE A 41 -20.21 -10.15 2.92
CA PHE A 41 -20.63 -11.03 1.83
C PHE A 41 -21.95 -11.75 2.10
N THR A 42 -22.26 -12.04 3.37
CA THR A 42 -23.52 -12.68 3.76
C THR A 42 -24.67 -11.68 3.97
N GLY A 43 -24.42 -10.38 3.82
CA GLY A 43 -25.41 -9.32 4.00
C GLY A 43 -25.73 -8.97 5.46
N LYS A 44 -25.03 -9.58 6.42
CA LYS A 44 -25.15 -9.24 7.86
C LYS A 44 -24.64 -7.83 8.16
N ALA A 45 -23.60 -7.39 7.44
CA ALA A 45 -23.08 -6.04 7.48
C ALA A 45 -23.33 -5.31 6.16
N LYS A 46 -23.85 -4.08 6.22
CA LYS A 46 -24.09 -3.25 5.03
C LYS A 46 -22.82 -2.62 4.46
N LEU A 47 -21.77 -2.49 5.28
CA LEU A 47 -20.53 -1.82 4.91
C LEU A 47 -19.37 -2.82 4.98
N SER A 48 -18.44 -2.68 4.03
CA SER A 48 -17.17 -3.39 4.06
C SER A 48 -16.36 -2.97 5.30
N PRO A 49 -15.73 -3.91 6.03
CA PRO A 49 -14.79 -3.57 7.09
C PRO A 49 -13.51 -2.90 6.59
N ARG A 50 -13.17 -3.07 5.30
CA ARG A 50 -12.01 -2.39 4.68
C ARG A 50 -12.38 -0.95 4.32
N LYS A 51 -11.67 0.00 4.92
CA LYS A 51 -11.78 1.44 4.61
C LYS A 51 -10.56 1.95 3.84
N GLU A 52 -9.42 1.29 4.03
CA GLU A 52 -8.13 1.69 3.53
C GLU A 52 -7.52 0.65 2.58
N PHE A 53 -6.69 1.17 1.67
CA PHE A 53 -5.92 0.36 0.74
C PHE A 53 -4.58 1.05 0.46
N ILE A 54 -3.48 0.30 0.56
CA ILE A 54 -2.13 0.79 0.26
C ILE A 54 -1.74 0.27 -1.13
N TYR A 55 -1.23 1.15 -1.99
CA TYR A 55 -0.72 0.80 -3.31
C TYR A 55 0.80 0.79 -3.24
N VAL A 56 1.38 -0.36 -3.58
CA VAL A 56 2.82 -0.58 -3.58
C VAL A 56 3.25 -0.86 -5.02
N ASN A 57 4.36 -0.28 -5.48
CA ASN A 57 4.94 -0.62 -6.79
C ASN A 57 5.80 -1.89 -6.71
N ASP A 58 6.34 -2.28 -7.86
CA ASP A 58 7.23 -3.42 -8.02
C ASP A 58 8.55 -3.29 -7.24
N ASP A 59 9.02 -2.07 -7.01
CA ASP A 59 10.18 -1.76 -6.16
C ASP A 59 9.86 -1.78 -4.64
N GLY A 60 8.62 -2.09 -4.24
CA GLY A 60 8.22 -2.16 -2.84
C GLY A 60 7.95 -0.82 -2.16
N GLN A 61 7.89 0.28 -2.92
CA GLN A 61 7.58 1.63 -2.42
C GLN A 61 6.07 1.86 -2.34
N ILE A 62 5.63 2.59 -1.31
CA ILE A 62 4.23 3.03 -1.20
C ILE A 62 4.02 4.21 -2.14
N VAL A 63 3.38 3.96 -3.28
CA VAL A 63 3.17 4.98 -4.31
C VAL A 63 1.88 5.77 -4.12
N ALA A 64 0.88 5.14 -3.53
CA ALA A 64 -0.40 5.76 -3.25
C ALA A 64 -1.09 5.10 -2.06
N MET A 65 -2.09 5.77 -1.54
CA MET A 65 -3.03 5.16 -0.59
C MET A 65 -4.44 5.62 -0.89
N ARG A 66 -5.40 4.78 -0.54
CA ARG A 66 -6.82 5.10 -0.57
C ARG A 66 -7.40 4.98 0.83
N TYR A 67 -8.22 5.97 1.18
CA TYR A 67 -9.10 5.93 2.33
C TYR A 67 -10.51 6.30 1.89
N GLU A 68 -11.42 5.33 1.95
CA GLU A 68 -12.81 5.48 1.52
C GLU A 68 -12.87 5.93 0.03
N PRO A 69 -13.48 7.06 -0.38
CA PRO A 69 -13.41 7.47 -1.79
C PRO A 69 -12.10 8.20 -2.13
N TRP A 70 -11.31 8.63 -1.13
CA TRP A 70 -10.14 9.47 -1.34
C TRP A 70 -8.93 8.62 -1.71
N LYS A 71 -8.21 9.01 -2.76
CA LYS A 71 -6.92 8.43 -3.13
C LYS A 71 -5.88 9.53 -3.19
N ALA A 72 -4.76 9.34 -2.49
CA ALA A 72 -3.61 10.21 -2.56
C ALA A 72 -2.47 9.48 -3.28
N ILE A 73 -1.83 10.14 -4.24
CA ILE A 73 -0.65 9.63 -4.96
C ILE A 73 0.57 10.40 -4.47
N PHE A 74 1.54 9.69 -3.91
CA PHE A 74 2.80 10.24 -3.40
C PHE A 74 3.90 10.17 -4.45
N LEU A 75 3.93 9.08 -5.22
CA LEU A 75 4.89 8.82 -6.28
C LEU A 75 4.16 8.65 -7.60
N GLU A 76 4.46 9.49 -8.59
CA GLU A 76 3.81 9.50 -9.91
C GLU A 76 4.71 8.82 -10.95
N ASN A 77 4.16 7.91 -11.75
CA ASN A 77 4.82 7.40 -12.96
C ASN A 77 4.18 8.07 -14.18
N ARG A 78 5.00 8.72 -15.01
CA ARG A 78 4.55 9.51 -16.16
C ARG A 78 4.65 8.76 -17.50
N GLY A 79 5.22 7.55 -17.48
CA GLY A 79 5.36 6.72 -18.67
C GLY A 79 4.01 6.25 -19.22
N LYS A 80 3.96 5.99 -20.53
CA LYS A 80 2.79 5.40 -21.19
C LYS A 80 3.17 4.10 -21.92
N GLY A 81 2.25 3.13 -21.92
CA GLY A 81 2.52 1.84 -22.55
C GLY A 81 3.70 1.12 -21.89
N PHE A 82 4.74 0.78 -22.66
CA PHE A 82 5.92 0.11 -22.10
C PHE A 82 6.84 1.06 -21.31
N GLU A 83 6.71 2.38 -21.49
CA GLU A 83 7.52 3.36 -20.75
C GLU A 83 7.27 3.30 -19.24
N VAL A 84 6.13 2.77 -18.78
CA VAL A 84 5.86 2.60 -17.33
C VAL A 84 6.94 1.75 -16.62
N TRP A 85 7.63 0.87 -17.36
CA TRP A 85 8.73 0.05 -16.86
C TRP A 85 10.11 0.71 -16.98
N ARG A 86 10.20 1.81 -17.72
CA ARG A 86 11.46 2.54 -17.99
C ARG A 86 11.53 3.85 -17.21
N GLU A 87 10.40 4.52 -17.06
CA GLU A 87 10.29 5.80 -16.38
C GLU A 87 10.37 5.61 -14.87
N PRO A 88 11.22 6.37 -14.16
CA PRO A 88 11.22 6.38 -12.73
C PRO A 88 9.92 6.95 -12.16
N PHE A 89 9.55 6.48 -10.99
CA PHE A 89 8.56 7.14 -10.16
C PHE A 89 9.11 8.48 -9.66
N THR A 90 8.34 9.56 -9.82
CA THR A 90 8.66 10.90 -9.33
C THR A 90 8.01 11.13 -7.98
N GLU A 91 8.81 11.41 -6.95
CA GLU A 91 8.31 11.83 -5.64
C GLU A 91 7.69 13.23 -5.71
N LEU A 92 6.43 13.35 -5.26
CA LEU A 92 5.70 14.60 -5.28
C LEU A 92 5.86 15.35 -3.95
N ARG A 93 6.16 16.65 -4.02
CA ARG A 93 6.20 17.52 -2.83
C ARG A 93 4.81 17.71 -2.20
N VAL A 94 3.78 17.72 -3.05
CA VAL A 94 2.38 17.73 -2.65
C VAL A 94 1.72 16.57 -3.38
N PRO A 95 1.13 15.59 -2.66
CA PRO A 95 0.48 14.45 -3.27
C PRO A 95 -0.66 14.89 -4.19
N LEU A 96 -0.90 14.14 -5.27
CA LEU A 96 -2.15 14.28 -6.01
C LEU A 96 -3.29 13.71 -5.16
N LEU A 97 -4.49 14.27 -5.29
CA LEU A 97 -5.68 13.83 -4.55
C LEU A 97 -6.83 13.62 -5.51
N PHE A 98 -7.53 12.50 -5.34
CA PHE A 98 -8.69 12.13 -6.14
C PHE A 98 -9.82 11.66 -5.25
N ASN A 99 -11.05 11.88 -5.70
CA ASN A 99 -12.22 11.20 -5.18
C ASN A 99 -12.69 10.17 -6.20
N LEU A 100 -12.41 8.89 -5.97
CA LEU A 100 -12.66 7.80 -6.91
C LEU A 100 -14.16 7.51 -7.15
N ARG A 101 -15.07 8.06 -6.33
CA ARG A 101 -16.51 8.00 -6.64
C ARG A 101 -16.93 9.07 -7.64
N GLN A 102 -16.21 10.19 -7.70
CA GLN A 102 -16.46 11.29 -8.63
C GLN A 102 -15.62 11.16 -9.91
N ASP A 103 -14.37 10.73 -9.77
CA ASP A 103 -13.39 10.56 -10.84
C ASP A 103 -12.73 9.17 -10.73
N PRO A 104 -13.44 8.09 -11.10
CA PRO A 104 -12.94 6.72 -10.97
C PRO A 104 -11.73 6.43 -11.86
N PHE A 105 -11.44 7.27 -12.86
CA PHE A 105 -10.34 7.11 -13.81
C PHE A 105 -9.22 8.13 -13.61
N GLU A 106 -9.28 8.95 -12.56
CA GLU A 106 -8.23 9.90 -12.19
C GLU A 106 -7.91 10.89 -13.33
N LYS A 107 -8.91 11.25 -14.14
CA LYS A 107 -8.75 12.10 -15.33
C LYS A 107 -8.80 13.60 -15.03
N ALA A 108 -9.34 13.99 -13.88
CA ALA A 108 -9.55 15.40 -13.56
C ALA A 108 -8.24 16.21 -13.53
N GLN A 109 -7.14 15.61 -13.07
CA GLN A 109 -5.82 16.24 -13.07
C GLN A 109 -5.37 16.69 -14.47
N HIS A 110 -5.75 15.95 -15.51
CA HIS A 110 -5.32 16.23 -16.88
C HIS A 110 -6.31 17.11 -17.65
N ASN A 111 -7.61 16.94 -17.40
CA ASN A 111 -8.66 17.47 -18.27
C ASN A 111 -9.53 18.56 -17.64
N SER A 112 -9.46 18.76 -16.32
CA SER A 112 -10.28 19.77 -15.63
C SER A 112 -9.54 21.10 -15.52
N ASN A 113 -10.25 22.18 -15.84
CA ASN A 113 -9.75 23.54 -15.66
C ASN A 113 -9.76 24.00 -14.19
N THR A 114 -10.42 23.27 -13.29
CA THR A 114 -10.63 23.65 -11.88
C THR A 114 -10.15 22.59 -10.89
N TYR A 115 -9.33 21.63 -11.34
CA TYR A 115 -8.81 20.55 -10.47
C TYR A 115 -8.01 21.11 -9.29
N ASN A 116 -7.15 22.10 -9.52
CA ASN A 116 -6.30 22.65 -8.46
C ASN A 116 -7.10 23.43 -7.42
N ASP A 117 -8.15 24.17 -7.82
CA ASP A 117 -9.05 24.84 -6.87
C ASP A 117 -9.77 23.81 -6.00
N TRP A 118 -10.34 22.78 -6.65
CA TRP A 118 -10.98 21.66 -5.95
C TRP A 118 -10.03 20.94 -4.99
N PHE A 119 -8.76 20.77 -5.39
CA PHE A 119 -7.71 20.16 -4.58
C PHE A 119 -7.39 21.00 -3.34
N ILE A 120 -7.17 22.32 -3.51
CA ILE A 120 -6.79 23.23 -2.41
C ILE A 120 -7.89 23.25 -1.34
N ASP A 121 -9.15 23.34 -1.76
CA ASP A 121 -10.32 23.27 -0.86
C ASP A 121 -10.35 21.98 -0.02
N ARG A 122 -9.64 20.93 -0.45
CA ARG A 122 -9.64 19.57 0.14
C ARG A 122 -8.27 19.14 0.65
N ALA A 123 -7.29 20.03 0.69
CA ALA A 123 -5.94 19.72 1.17
C ALA A 123 -5.94 19.16 2.61
N PHE A 124 -6.95 19.51 3.42
CA PHE A 124 -7.17 18.97 4.76
C PHE A 124 -7.30 17.45 4.82
N VAL A 125 -7.64 16.79 3.70
CA VAL A 125 -7.75 15.32 3.60
C VAL A 125 -6.38 14.64 3.67
N LEU A 126 -5.31 15.32 3.24
CA LEU A 126 -3.98 14.69 3.12
C LEU A 126 -3.34 14.35 4.47
N VAL A 127 -3.52 15.19 5.48
CA VAL A 127 -2.93 14.98 6.82
C VAL A 127 -3.38 13.66 7.47
N PRO A 128 -4.68 13.37 7.62
CA PRO A 128 -5.11 12.09 8.18
C PRO A 128 -4.72 10.90 7.29
N MET A 129 -4.67 11.08 5.97
CA MET A 129 -4.18 10.04 5.07
C MET A 129 -2.70 9.71 5.35
N GLN A 130 -1.83 10.73 5.44
CA GLN A 130 -0.42 10.54 5.79
C GLN A 130 -0.25 9.81 7.13
N GLN A 131 -1.08 10.09 8.14
CA GLN A 131 -1.04 9.37 9.42
C GLN A 131 -1.37 7.87 9.26
N LEU A 132 -2.35 7.52 8.42
CA LEU A 132 -2.67 6.13 8.13
C LEU A 132 -1.53 5.42 7.38
N ALA A 133 -0.91 6.08 6.40
CA ALA A 133 0.28 5.56 5.72
C ALA A 133 1.45 5.37 6.70
N ALA A 134 1.68 6.33 7.60
CA ALA A 134 2.71 6.23 8.63
C ALA A 134 2.45 5.07 9.59
N LYS A 135 1.20 4.85 10.00
CA LYS A 135 0.81 3.70 10.83
C LYS A 135 1.10 2.38 10.13
N PHE A 136 0.81 2.29 8.83
CA PHE A 136 1.16 1.12 8.03
C PHE A 136 2.68 0.92 7.94
N LEU A 137 3.46 1.97 7.66
CA LEU A 137 4.93 1.89 7.66
C LEU A 137 5.51 1.47 9.02
N GLN A 138 4.87 1.86 10.12
CA GLN A 138 5.29 1.44 11.46
C GLN A 138 5.13 -0.07 11.69
N THR A 139 4.16 -0.74 11.04
CA THR A 139 4.01 -2.21 11.19
C THR A 139 5.23 -2.94 10.65
N MET A 140 5.89 -2.40 9.62
CA MET A 140 7.09 -2.99 9.03
C MET A 140 8.30 -2.99 9.97
N LYS A 141 8.31 -2.18 11.03
CA LYS A 141 9.36 -2.24 12.05
C LYS A 141 9.28 -3.52 12.86
N GLU A 142 8.06 -3.95 13.18
CA GLU A 142 7.82 -5.17 13.95
C GLU A 142 7.70 -6.40 13.05
N TYR A 143 7.19 -6.23 11.83
CA TYR A 143 7.00 -7.27 10.83
C TYR A 143 7.66 -6.86 9.51
N PRO A 144 9.00 -6.98 9.40
CA PRO A 144 9.73 -6.57 8.20
C PRO A 144 9.30 -7.38 6.98
N PRO A 145 9.38 -6.80 5.76
CA PRO A 145 9.08 -7.51 4.53
C PRO A 145 9.85 -8.83 4.43
N SER A 146 9.15 -9.92 4.14
CA SER A 146 9.77 -11.26 4.07
C SER A 146 10.63 -11.46 2.83
N GLN A 147 10.54 -10.56 1.85
CA GLN A 147 11.29 -10.62 0.60
C GLN A 147 11.83 -9.24 0.23
N VAL A 148 13.04 -9.22 -0.33
CA VAL A 148 13.60 -8.02 -0.95
C VAL A 148 12.97 -7.89 -2.34
N PRO A 149 12.48 -6.70 -2.73
CA PRO A 149 11.96 -6.45 -4.07
C PRO A 149 12.97 -6.87 -5.15
N GLY A 150 12.45 -7.41 -6.25
CA GLY A 150 13.26 -7.59 -7.45
C GLY A 150 13.70 -6.23 -7.97
N SER A 151 14.84 -6.16 -8.64
CA SER A 151 15.29 -4.94 -9.31
C SER A 151 15.85 -5.28 -10.68
N PHE A 152 15.46 -4.48 -11.67
CA PHE A 152 16.03 -4.50 -13.02
C PHE A 152 17.25 -3.57 -13.17
N ASN A 153 17.58 -2.82 -12.11
CA ASN A 153 18.70 -1.88 -12.09
C ASN A 153 19.92 -2.47 -11.33
N LEU A 154 21.03 -1.74 -11.36
CA LEU A 154 22.29 -2.17 -10.73
C LEU A 154 22.37 -1.84 -9.24
N GLU A 155 21.34 -1.27 -8.62
CA GLU A 155 21.39 -0.78 -7.23
C GLU A 155 21.72 -1.91 -6.24
N LYS A 156 21.17 -3.10 -6.47
CA LYS A 156 21.49 -4.28 -5.64
C LYS A 156 22.96 -4.66 -5.73
N VAL A 157 23.56 -4.60 -6.93
CA VAL A 157 24.98 -4.88 -7.15
C VAL A 157 25.84 -3.81 -6.52
N GLN A 158 25.46 -2.54 -6.66
CA GLN A 158 26.16 -1.40 -6.04
C GLN A 158 26.15 -1.51 -4.50
N LYS A 159 24.99 -1.74 -3.88
CA LYS A 159 24.87 -1.94 -2.43
C LYS A 159 25.71 -3.12 -1.92
N GLN A 160 25.82 -4.21 -2.70
CA GLN A 160 26.68 -5.34 -2.35
C GLN A 160 28.18 -4.97 -2.38
N LEU A 161 28.61 -4.19 -3.39
CA LEU A 161 29.99 -3.71 -3.49
C LEU A 161 30.35 -2.73 -2.36
N GLU A 162 29.44 -1.80 -2.04
CA GLU A 162 29.61 -0.83 -0.94
C GLU A 162 29.68 -1.53 0.42
N ALA A 163 28.79 -2.48 0.70
CA ALA A 163 28.81 -3.26 1.93
C ALA A 163 30.10 -4.10 2.08
N GLY A 164 30.61 -4.66 0.97
CA GLY A 164 31.89 -5.37 0.94
C GLY A 164 33.09 -4.46 1.21
N ALA A 165 33.06 -3.22 0.73
CA ALA A 165 34.11 -2.22 0.95
C ALA A 165 34.14 -1.68 2.40
N THR A 166 32.99 -1.64 3.09
CA THR A 166 32.93 -1.27 4.52
C THR A 166 33.47 -2.32 5.49
N GLY A 167 33.70 -3.56 5.05
CA GLY A 167 34.25 -4.65 5.89
C GLY A 167 35.78 -4.69 5.98
N SER A 168 36.47 -3.71 5.38
CA SER A 168 37.94 -3.67 5.23
C SER A 168 38.65 -2.49 5.91
N ASN A 169 38.04 -1.84 6.90
CA ASN A 169 38.69 -0.82 7.75
C ASN A 169 38.47 -1.09 9.24
#